data_AF-A0A7J2U2Q3-F1
#
_entry.id   AF-A0A7J2U2Q3-F1
#
_cell.length_a   1.000
_cell.length_b   1.000
_cell.length_c   1.000
_cell.angle_alpha   90.00
_cell.angle_beta   90.00
_cell.angle_gamma   90.00
#
_symmetry.space_group_name_H-M   'P 1'
#
loop_
_entity.id
_entity.type
_entity.pdbx_description
1 polymer ?
#
loop_
_entity_poly.entity_id
_entity_poly.type
_entity_poly.pdbx_seq_one_letter_code
_entity_poly.pdbx_strand_id
1 'polypeptide(L)'
;MNVDAYSSICTVFKRLCPKLVPKPLWRVSVAKLVRMNIGELIGLGLEIEVIEKLKSFWSSLSRDRCVICDSKASDIDEFWDYYVDGNRGIARLVSLRSLCSSCHLAKHIGYANVTGRLDEALEQLAKVNNLTPLDVDILLNEVYSIWRMLNSITTWRIEIAKGVLPEDIRADVENALNRLLEKRGRGKGKTLLDYKSR
;
A
#
# COMPACT_ATOMS: atom_id res chain seq x y z
N MET A 1 22.88 5.82 3.07
CA MET A 1 21.51 5.64 3.60
C MET A 1 20.59 5.39 2.42
N ASN A 2 19.86 4.27 2.39
CA ASN A 2 18.87 4.06 1.33
C ASN A 2 17.70 5.01 1.56
N VAL A 3 17.43 5.84 0.55
CA VAL A 3 16.34 6.81 0.56
C VAL A 3 15.12 6.16 -0.12
N ASP A 4 13.92 6.51 0.32
CA ASP A 4 12.69 6.07 -0.35
C ASP A 4 12.70 6.49 -1.83
N ALA A 5 12.31 5.58 -2.72
CA ALA A 5 12.32 5.76 -4.17
C ALA A 5 11.41 6.91 -4.62
N TYR A 6 10.38 7.24 -3.84
CA TYR A 6 9.49 8.37 -4.10
C TYR A 6 9.90 9.66 -3.37
N SER A 7 10.98 9.67 -2.59
CA SER A 7 11.36 10.81 -1.74
C SER A 7 11.40 12.14 -2.49
N SER A 8 12.10 12.20 -3.64
CA SER A 8 12.22 13.41 -4.45
C SER A 8 10.86 13.92 -4.94
N ILE A 9 10.04 13.07 -5.55
CA ILE A 9 8.75 13.51 -6.07
C ILE A 9 7.75 13.84 -4.95
N CYS A 10 7.84 13.15 -3.81
CA CYS A 10 6.97 13.42 -2.68
C CYS A 10 7.29 14.75 -1.96
N THR A 11 8.44 15.39 -2.19
CA THR A 11 8.64 16.76 -1.69
C THR A 11 7.79 17.79 -2.43
N VAL A 12 7.36 17.47 -3.65
CA VAL A 12 6.46 18.32 -4.45
C VAL A 12 5.00 18.13 -4.01
N PHE A 13 4.61 16.89 -3.73
CA PHE A 13 3.28 16.55 -3.19
C PHE A 13 3.17 16.89 -1.71
N LYS A 14 2.83 18.15 -1.39
CA LYS A 14 2.82 18.71 -0.03
C LYS A 14 1.96 17.96 1.00
N ARG A 15 0.88 17.28 0.57
CA ARG A 15 -0.04 16.58 1.48
C ARG A 15 -0.23 15.11 1.15
N LEU A 16 -0.46 14.79 -0.12
CA LEU A 16 -0.73 13.42 -0.57
C LEU A 16 0.14 13.07 -1.77
N CYS A 17 1.15 12.23 -1.53
CA CYS A 17 1.97 11.66 -2.58
C CYS A 17 1.41 10.30 -3.03
N PRO A 18 1.10 10.10 -4.34
CA PRO A 18 0.53 8.86 -4.85
C PRO A 18 1.61 7.80 -5.08
N LYS A 19 2.20 7.28 -4.00
CA LYS A 19 3.19 6.19 -4.06
C LYS A 19 2.52 4.91 -4.58
N LEU A 20 2.74 4.60 -5.86
CA LEU A 20 2.15 3.43 -6.50
C LEU A 20 2.78 2.14 -5.96
N VAL A 21 1.93 1.19 -5.58
CA VAL A 21 2.39 -0.13 -5.13
C VAL A 21 2.99 -0.90 -6.32
N PRO A 22 4.25 -1.37 -6.25
CA PRO A 22 4.85 -2.23 -7.27
C PRO A 22 4.03 -3.50 -7.49
N LYS A 23 3.91 -3.93 -8.75
CA LYS A 23 3.15 -5.12 -9.16
C LYS A 23 3.50 -6.39 -8.36
N PRO A 24 4.78 -6.70 -8.07
CA PRO A 24 5.13 -7.87 -7.26
C PRO A 24 4.50 -7.86 -5.86
N LEU A 25 4.22 -6.68 -5.32
CA LEU A 25 3.72 -6.45 -3.96
C LEU A 25 2.19 -6.32 -3.90
N TRP A 26 1.49 -6.28 -5.05
CA TRP A 26 0.02 -6.22 -5.06
C TRP A 26 -0.58 -7.32 -4.19
N ARG A 27 -1.73 -7.06 -3.57
CA ARG A 27 -2.44 -8.02 -2.68
C ARG A 27 -1.62 -8.55 -1.49
N VAL A 28 -0.44 -7.97 -1.19
CA VAL A 28 0.31 -8.27 0.04
C VAL A 28 0.21 -7.05 0.93
N SER A 29 -0.63 -7.13 1.96
CA SER A 29 -0.93 -6.00 2.84
C SER A 29 -1.54 -6.50 4.15
N VAL A 30 -1.47 -5.68 5.20
CA VAL A 30 -2.09 -5.98 6.51
C VAL A 30 -3.61 -6.10 6.37
N ALA A 31 -4.23 -5.19 5.61
CA ALA A 31 -5.64 -5.22 5.25
C ALA A 31 -6.05 -6.56 4.62
N LYS A 32 -5.19 -7.17 3.79
CA LYS A 32 -5.45 -8.50 3.22
C LYS A 32 -5.42 -9.58 4.30
N LEU A 33 -4.40 -9.59 5.17
CA LEU A 33 -4.31 -10.57 6.26
C LEU A 33 -5.55 -10.52 7.18
N VAL A 34 -5.98 -9.33 7.59
CA VAL A 34 -7.16 -9.14 8.44
C VAL A 34 -8.43 -9.75 7.83
N ARG A 35 -8.56 -9.72 6.50
CA ARG A 35 -9.71 -10.25 5.75
C ARG A 35 -9.61 -11.73 5.41
N MET A 36 -8.46 -12.37 5.64
CA MET A 36 -8.30 -13.80 5.39
C MET A 36 -8.98 -14.64 6.47
N ASN A 37 -9.36 -15.86 6.09
CA ASN A 37 -9.89 -16.81 7.05
C ASN A 37 -8.77 -17.34 7.96
N ILE A 38 -9.15 -17.88 9.12
CA ILE A 38 -8.19 -18.32 10.14
C ILE A 38 -7.26 -19.42 9.59
N GLY A 39 -7.79 -20.38 8.84
CA GLY A 39 -6.99 -21.46 8.25
C GLY A 39 -5.91 -20.96 7.28
N GLU A 40 -6.22 -19.96 6.45
CA GLU A 40 -5.21 -19.34 5.58
C GLU A 40 -4.10 -18.63 6.37
N LEU A 41 -4.46 -17.97 7.49
CA LEU A 41 -3.52 -17.25 8.34
C LEU A 41 -2.61 -18.21 9.14
N ILE A 42 -3.17 -19.31 9.66
CA ILE A 42 -2.40 -20.40 10.25
C ILE A 42 -1.48 -21.01 9.18
N GLY A 43 -1.93 -21.13 7.93
CA GLY A 43 -1.10 -21.56 6.80
C GLY A 43 0.01 -20.57 6.43
N LEU A 44 -0.04 -19.32 6.92
CA LEU A 44 1.06 -18.34 6.88
C LEU A 44 1.89 -18.35 8.18
N GLY A 45 1.54 -19.22 9.13
CA GLY A 45 2.16 -19.44 10.44
C GLY A 45 1.94 -18.31 11.42
N LEU A 46 0.73 -17.74 11.44
CA LEU A 46 0.25 -16.94 12.56
C LEU A 46 -0.46 -17.84 13.56
N GLU A 47 -0.14 -17.66 14.84
CA GLU A 47 -0.87 -18.26 15.95
C GLU A 47 -2.25 -17.61 16.14
N ILE A 48 -3.20 -18.35 16.72
CA ILE A 48 -4.59 -17.88 16.91
C ILE A 48 -4.64 -16.56 17.70
N GLU A 49 -3.88 -16.47 18.80
CA GLU A 49 -3.82 -15.26 19.63
C GLU A 49 -3.31 -14.04 18.84
N VAL A 50 -2.33 -14.24 17.96
CA VAL A 50 -1.80 -13.20 17.07
C VAL A 50 -2.84 -12.76 16.06
N ILE A 51 -3.60 -13.71 15.48
CA ILE A 51 -4.68 -13.44 14.53
C ILE A 51 -5.77 -12.58 15.17
N GLU A 52 -6.24 -12.97 16.36
CA GLU A 52 -7.28 -12.25 17.10
C GLU A 52 -6.82 -10.84 17.45
N LYS A 53 -5.59 -10.71 17.95
CA LYS A 53 -5.01 -9.41 18.28
C LYS A 53 -4.83 -8.52 17.07
N LEU A 54 -4.38 -9.06 15.93
CA LEU A 54 -4.28 -8.32 14.67
C LEU A 54 -5.64 -7.78 14.23
N LYS A 55 -6.68 -8.63 14.24
CA LYS A 55 -8.05 -8.25 13.84
C LYS A 55 -8.66 -7.22 14.80
N SER A 56 -8.47 -7.40 16.09
CA SER A 56 -8.90 -6.45 17.13
C SER A 56 -8.21 -5.10 16.95
N PHE A 57 -6.88 -5.09 16.82
CA PHE A 57 -6.10 -3.89 16.56
C PHE A 57 -6.59 -3.15 15.31
N TRP A 58 -6.71 -3.83 14.17
CA TRP A 58 -7.20 -3.22 12.93
C TRP A 58 -8.60 -2.61 13.06
N SER A 59 -9.47 -3.27 13.82
CA SER A 59 -10.84 -2.80 14.06
C SER A 59 -10.86 -1.57 14.97
N SER A 60 -9.92 -1.48 15.93
CA SER A 60 -9.80 -0.34 16.85
C SER A 60 -9.29 0.95 16.19
N LEU A 61 -8.70 0.88 14.98
CA LEU A 61 -8.20 2.06 14.28
C LEU A 61 -9.33 3.04 13.97
N SER A 62 -9.16 4.31 14.36
CA SER A 62 -10.15 5.36 14.14
C SER A 62 -10.40 5.60 12.65
N ARG A 63 -11.66 5.85 12.31
CA ARG A 63 -12.11 6.28 10.97
C ARG A 63 -12.91 7.58 11.11
N ASP A 64 -12.39 8.51 11.92
CA ASP A 64 -13.11 9.74 12.24
C ASP A 64 -12.81 10.87 11.27
N ARG A 65 -11.53 11.18 11.06
CA ARG A 65 -11.10 12.25 10.16
C ARG A 65 -9.98 11.79 9.24
N CYS A 66 -10.05 12.25 8.00
CA CYS A 66 -9.04 12.03 6.99
C CYS A 66 -7.80 12.85 7.33
N VAL A 67 -6.65 12.20 7.50
CA VAL A 67 -5.40 12.89 7.86
C VAL A 67 -4.86 13.83 6.77
N ILE A 68 -5.45 13.81 5.57
CA ILE A 68 -5.02 14.60 4.41
C ILE A 68 -5.86 15.88 4.24
N CYS A 69 -7.17 15.78 4.44
CA CYS A 69 -8.13 16.84 4.11
C CYS A 69 -9.23 17.06 5.15
N ASP A 70 -9.11 16.46 6.35
CA ASP A 70 -10.02 16.58 7.50
C ASP A 70 -11.49 16.16 7.29
N SER A 71 -11.89 15.74 6.09
CA SER A 71 -13.22 15.19 5.85
C SER A 71 -13.42 13.86 6.60
N LYS A 72 -14.67 13.39 6.73
CA LYS A 72 -14.96 12.09 7.35
C LYS A 72 -14.16 10.97 6.68
N ALA A 73 -13.39 10.23 7.48
CA ALA A 73 -12.66 9.07 7.01
C ALA A 73 -13.58 7.85 6.87
N SER A 74 -13.25 6.97 5.93
CA SER A 74 -13.95 5.71 5.67
C SER A 74 -13.01 4.50 5.73
N ASP A 75 -11.72 4.72 5.50
CA ASP A 75 -10.76 3.65 5.25
C ASP A 75 -9.47 3.83 6.06
N ILE A 76 -8.76 2.71 6.22
CA ILE A 76 -7.40 2.68 6.74
C ILE A 76 -6.46 2.40 5.57
N ASP A 77 -5.58 3.35 5.34
CA ASP A 77 -4.56 3.33 4.33
C ASP A 77 -3.23 2.84 4.89
N GLU A 78 -2.57 1.93 4.18
CA GLU A 78 -1.23 1.44 4.49
C GLU A 78 -0.19 2.31 3.76
N PHE A 79 0.59 3.11 4.48
CA PHE A 79 1.61 3.99 3.89
C PHE A 79 2.97 3.30 3.83
N TRP A 80 3.50 3.17 2.62
CA TRP A 80 4.70 2.39 2.33
C TRP A 80 5.84 3.27 1.81
N ASP A 81 7.05 2.95 2.24
CA ASP A 81 8.30 3.39 1.62
C ASP A 81 8.92 2.23 0.83
N TYR A 82 9.62 2.55 -0.26
CA TYR A 82 10.29 1.59 -1.12
C TYR A 82 11.77 1.92 -1.24
N TYR A 83 12.62 1.01 -0.80
CA TYR A 83 14.07 1.15 -0.90
C TYR A 83 14.63 0.13 -1.88
N VAL A 84 15.56 0.53 -2.74
CA VAL A 84 16.13 -0.34 -3.78
C VAL A 84 17.65 -0.38 -3.66
N ASP A 85 18.21 -1.57 -3.77
CA ASP A 85 19.65 -1.84 -3.90
C ASP A 85 19.87 -2.94 -4.94
N GLY A 86 20.30 -2.55 -6.14
CA GLY A 86 20.40 -3.45 -7.29
C GLY A 86 19.03 -4.04 -7.67
N ASN A 87 18.92 -5.37 -7.69
CA ASN A 87 17.68 -6.09 -7.98
C ASN A 87 16.85 -6.44 -6.72
N ARG A 88 17.25 -5.93 -5.56
CA ARG A 88 16.61 -6.16 -4.26
C ARG A 88 15.84 -4.91 -3.83
N GLY A 89 14.64 -5.12 -3.31
CA GLY A 89 13.76 -4.07 -2.80
C GLY A 89 13.27 -4.37 -1.40
N ILE A 90 13.12 -3.32 -0.59
CA ILE A 90 12.43 -3.35 0.69
C ILE A 90 11.17 -2.51 0.57
N ALA A 91 10.01 -3.11 0.81
CA ALA A 91 8.76 -2.39 1.01
C ALA A 91 8.52 -2.27 2.52
N ARG A 92 8.69 -1.07 3.05
CA ARG A 92 8.54 -0.81 4.48
C ARG A 92 7.18 -0.17 4.75
N LEU A 93 6.35 -0.80 5.57
CA LEU A 93 5.13 -0.20 6.09
C LEU A 93 5.50 0.79 7.17
N VAL A 94 5.22 2.07 6.94
CA VAL A 94 5.66 3.18 7.81
C VAL A 94 4.52 3.69 8.69
N SER A 95 3.28 3.63 8.23
CA SER A 95 2.12 4.03 9.04
C SER A 95 0.80 3.44 8.51
N LEU A 96 -0.18 3.40 9.40
CA LEU A 96 -1.60 3.20 9.07
C LEU A 96 -2.31 4.54 9.24
N ARG A 97 -3.05 4.99 8.23
CA ARG A 97 -3.62 6.33 8.18
C ARG A 97 -5.12 6.30 7.86
N SER A 98 -5.91 7.06 8.58
CA SER A 98 -7.34 7.19 8.29
C SER A 98 -7.53 8.13 7.09
N LEU A 99 -8.12 7.64 6.00
CA LEU A 99 -8.39 8.42 4.79
C LEU A 99 -9.90 8.43 4.47
N CYS A 100 -10.35 9.51 3.84
CA CYS A 100 -11.64 9.52 3.15
C CYS A 100 -11.54 8.80 1.80
N SER A 101 -12.68 8.38 1.26
CA SER A 101 -12.76 7.65 -0.01
C SER A 101 -12.07 8.38 -1.17
N SER A 102 -12.25 9.70 -1.29
CA SER A 102 -11.61 10.50 -2.36
C SER A 102 -10.08 10.53 -2.23
N CYS A 103 -9.53 10.76 -1.03
CA CYS A 103 -8.07 10.74 -0.82
C CYS A 103 -7.49 9.34 -1.00
N HIS A 104 -8.22 8.30 -0.55
CA HIS A 104 -7.82 6.92 -0.71
C HIS A 104 -7.77 6.53 -2.20
N LEU A 105 -8.78 6.93 -3.00
CA LEU A 105 -8.79 6.77 -4.45
C LEU A 105 -7.63 7.52 -5.13
N ALA A 106 -7.40 8.78 -4.75
CA ALA A 106 -6.34 9.63 -5.29
C ALA A 106 -4.93 9.04 -5.06
N LYS A 107 -4.69 8.40 -3.91
CA LYS A 107 -3.46 7.64 -3.67
C LYS A 107 -3.36 6.43 -4.60
N HIS A 108 -4.46 5.72 -4.82
CA HIS A 108 -4.54 4.55 -5.69
C HIS A 108 -4.81 4.94 -7.15
N ILE A 109 -4.07 5.90 -7.69
CA ILE A 109 -4.28 6.45 -9.04
C ILE A 109 -4.25 5.37 -10.14
N GLY A 110 -3.41 4.35 -9.99
CA GLY A 110 -3.39 3.20 -10.91
C GLY A 110 -4.66 2.36 -10.87
N TYR A 111 -5.30 2.22 -9.70
CA TYR A 111 -6.60 1.56 -9.58
C TYR A 111 -7.72 2.45 -10.14
N ALA A 112 -7.71 3.74 -9.80
CA ALA A 112 -8.67 4.71 -10.32
C ALA A 112 -8.73 4.68 -11.85
N ASN A 113 -7.58 4.63 -12.51
CA ASN A 113 -7.47 4.51 -13.97
C ASN A 113 -8.19 3.27 -14.52
N VAL A 114 -7.91 2.08 -13.99
CA VAL A 114 -8.54 0.84 -14.50
C VAL A 114 -10.03 0.73 -14.16
N THR A 115 -10.54 1.55 -13.25
CA THR A 115 -11.96 1.63 -12.89
C THR A 115 -12.70 2.79 -13.57
N GLY A 116 -12.06 3.57 -14.44
CA GLY A 116 -12.69 4.71 -15.12
C GLY A 116 -12.95 5.92 -14.21
N ARG A 117 -12.20 6.04 -13.11
CA ARG A 117 -12.32 7.11 -12.11
C ARG A 117 -11.05 7.95 -11.99
N LEU A 118 -10.26 8.00 -13.06
CA LEU A 118 -8.97 8.71 -13.08
C LEU A 118 -9.17 10.20 -12.80
N ASP A 119 -10.12 10.83 -13.50
CA ASP A 119 -10.35 12.28 -13.39
C ASP A 119 -10.70 12.68 -11.96
N GLU A 120 -11.60 11.94 -11.30
CA GLU A 120 -11.94 12.16 -9.88
C GLU A 120 -10.70 12.10 -8.96
N ALA A 121 -9.81 11.15 -9.22
CA ALA A 121 -8.60 10.95 -8.44
C ALA A 121 -7.57 12.06 -8.69
N LEU A 122 -7.43 12.53 -9.94
CA LEU A 122 -6.56 13.65 -10.32
C LEU A 122 -7.04 14.97 -9.73
N GLU A 123 -8.34 15.26 -9.82
CA GLU A 123 -8.95 16.45 -9.23
C GLU A 123 -8.72 16.52 -7.72
N GLN A 124 -8.93 15.41 -7.02
CA GLN A 124 -8.68 15.35 -5.58
C GLN A 124 -7.19 15.51 -5.26
N LEU A 125 -6.30 14.88 -6.04
CA LEU A 125 -4.85 15.00 -5.85
C LEU A 125 -4.36 16.44 -6.06
N ALA A 126 -4.87 17.13 -7.08
CA ALA A 126 -4.61 18.54 -7.35
C ALA A 126 -5.08 19.42 -6.18
N LYS A 127 -6.34 19.22 -5.76
CA LYS A 127 -6.97 19.96 -4.66
C LYS A 127 -6.19 19.86 -3.35
N VAL A 128 -5.85 18.65 -2.90
CA VAL A 128 -5.21 18.48 -1.58
C VAL A 128 -3.75 18.92 -1.56
N ASN A 129 -3.07 18.92 -2.71
CA ASN A 129 -1.69 19.37 -2.81
C ASN A 129 -1.54 20.84 -3.23
N ASN A 130 -2.65 21.53 -3.52
CA ASN A 130 -2.65 22.88 -4.08
C ASN A 130 -1.82 22.97 -5.36
N LEU A 131 -2.13 22.08 -6.31
CA LEU A 131 -1.53 21.99 -7.63
C LEU A 131 -2.59 22.25 -8.70
N THR A 132 -2.17 22.65 -9.89
CA THR A 132 -3.09 22.66 -11.05
C THR A 132 -3.25 21.24 -11.60
N PRO A 133 -4.34 20.93 -12.33
CA PRO A 133 -4.48 19.65 -13.01
C PRO A 133 -3.31 19.34 -13.96
N LEU A 134 -2.77 20.35 -14.64
CA LEU A 134 -1.61 20.23 -15.52
C LEU A 134 -0.35 19.83 -14.75
N ASP A 135 -0.11 20.44 -13.58
CA ASP A 135 1.03 20.06 -12.72
C ASP A 135 0.93 18.59 -12.29
N VAL A 136 -0.27 18.14 -11.91
CA VAL A 136 -0.50 16.76 -11.49
C VAL A 136 -0.19 15.79 -12.63
N ASP A 137 -0.64 16.06 -13.85
CA ASP A 137 -0.37 15.19 -15.01
C ASP A 137 1.14 15.07 -15.28
N ILE A 138 1.86 16.19 -15.27
CA ILE A 138 3.32 16.21 -15.45
C ILE A 138 4.01 15.39 -14.34
N LEU A 139 3.66 15.60 -13.08
CA LEU A 139 4.26 14.90 -11.94
C LEU A 139 3.93 13.40 -11.94
N LEU A 140 2.76 13.02 -12.46
CA LEU A 140 2.38 11.61 -12.56
C LEU A 140 3.23 10.83 -13.56
N ASN A 141 3.75 11.47 -14.60
CA ASN A 141 4.71 10.82 -15.50
C ASN A 141 5.95 10.34 -14.75
N GLU A 142 6.44 11.13 -13.79
CA GLU A 142 7.55 10.76 -12.91
C GLU A 142 7.15 9.64 -11.93
N VAL A 143 5.98 9.75 -11.29
CA VAL A 143 5.43 8.71 -10.40
C VAL A 143 5.33 7.35 -11.12
N TYR A 144 4.83 7.34 -12.36
CA TYR A 144 4.76 6.14 -13.19
C TYR A 144 6.13 5.65 -13.64
N SER A 145 7.11 6.54 -13.85
CA SER A 145 8.48 6.17 -14.15
C SER A 145 9.14 5.42 -12.99
N ILE A 146 9.01 5.96 -11.77
CA ILE A 146 9.46 5.30 -10.54
C ILE A 146 8.76 3.95 -10.38
N TRP A 147 7.44 3.89 -10.56
CA TRP A 147 6.70 2.64 -10.47
C TRP A 147 7.15 1.58 -11.49
N ARG A 148 7.45 1.98 -12.74
CA ARG A 148 8.01 1.08 -13.77
C ARG A 148 9.37 0.54 -13.34
N MET A 149 10.22 1.38 -12.75
CA MET A 149 11.50 0.96 -12.18
C MET A 149 11.28 -0.04 -11.03
N LEU A 150 10.39 0.25 -10.07
CA LEU A 150 10.11 -0.66 -8.96
C LEU A 150 9.53 -2.01 -9.43
N ASN A 151 8.83 -2.04 -10.56
CA ASN A 151 8.33 -3.27 -11.16
C ASN A 151 9.43 -4.17 -11.75
N SER A 152 10.63 -3.66 -12.03
CA SER A 152 11.76 -4.47 -12.52
C SER A 152 12.49 -5.21 -11.39
N ILE A 153 12.24 -4.84 -10.14
CA ILE A 153 12.84 -5.46 -8.96
C ILE A 153 12.29 -6.87 -8.76
N THR A 154 13.18 -7.85 -8.78
CA THR A 154 12.83 -9.29 -8.75
C THR A 154 12.67 -9.84 -7.36
N THR A 155 13.39 -9.26 -6.38
CA THR A 155 13.42 -9.76 -5.01
C THR A 155 12.95 -8.68 -4.06
N TRP A 156 11.80 -8.89 -3.43
CA TRP A 156 11.21 -7.98 -2.47
C TRP A 156 11.16 -8.60 -1.08
N ARG A 157 11.41 -7.78 -0.06
CA ARG A 157 11.14 -8.09 1.35
C ARG A 157 10.22 -7.03 1.93
N ILE A 158 9.34 -7.45 2.82
CA ILE A 158 8.48 -6.56 3.59
C ILE A 158 9.08 -6.32 4.97
N GLU A 159 9.03 -5.07 5.39
CA GLU A 159 9.35 -4.65 6.75
C GLU A 159 8.20 -3.83 7.33
N ILE A 160 7.99 -3.90 8.63
CA ILE A 160 7.03 -3.11 9.38
C ILE A 160 7.80 -2.24 10.36
N ALA A 161 7.69 -0.93 10.19
CA ALA A 161 8.33 0.03 11.09
C ALA A 161 7.80 -0.13 12.52
N LYS A 162 8.65 0.21 13.49
CA LYS A 162 8.31 0.20 14.92
C LYS A 162 7.10 1.10 15.18
N GLY A 163 6.19 0.66 16.04
CA GLY A 163 4.99 1.41 16.44
C GLY A 163 3.83 1.41 15.43
N VAL A 164 3.99 0.77 14.26
CA VAL A 164 2.89 0.64 13.28
C VAL A 164 1.85 -0.40 13.72
N LEU A 165 2.33 -1.50 14.33
CA LEU A 165 1.53 -2.58 14.92
C LEU A 165 1.91 -2.73 16.40
N PRO A 166 1.08 -3.40 17.23
CA PRO A 166 1.49 -3.78 18.57
C PRO A 166 2.79 -4.59 18.52
N GLU A 167 3.78 -4.20 19.32
CA GLU A 167 5.15 -4.72 19.20
C GLU A 167 5.25 -6.23 19.40
N ASP A 168 4.38 -6.80 20.23
CA ASP A 168 4.36 -8.23 20.53
C ASP A 168 3.82 -9.10 19.38
N ILE A 169 3.15 -8.52 18.38
CA ILE A 169 2.70 -9.24 17.18
C ILE A 169 3.39 -8.78 15.90
N ARG A 170 4.16 -7.68 15.95
CA ARG A 170 4.71 -7.03 14.75
C ARG A 170 5.58 -7.97 13.92
N ALA A 171 6.45 -8.74 14.57
CA ALA A 171 7.36 -9.66 13.90
C ALA A 171 6.61 -10.82 13.21
N ASP A 172 5.59 -11.38 13.87
CA ASP A 172 4.79 -12.47 13.31
C ASP A 172 4.00 -12.01 12.08
N VAL A 173 3.41 -10.81 12.15
CA VAL A 173 2.69 -10.22 11.02
C VAL A 173 3.64 -9.91 9.86
N GLU A 174 4.84 -9.38 10.13
CA GLU A 174 5.87 -9.17 9.10
C GLU A 174 6.30 -10.49 8.43
N ASN A 175 6.51 -11.54 9.21
CA ASN A 175 6.83 -12.87 8.70
C ASN A 175 5.70 -13.44 7.83
N ALA A 176 4.44 -13.28 8.26
CA ALA A 176 3.27 -13.71 7.49
C ALA A 176 3.14 -12.96 6.16
N LEU A 177 3.41 -11.65 6.13
CA LEU A 177 3.44 -10.86 4.88
C LEU A 177 4.54 -11.34 3.93
N ASN A 178 5.75 -11.61 4.42
CA ASN A 178 6.83 -12.14 3.60
C ASN A 178 6.50 -13.55 3.05
N ARG A 179 5.91 -14.43 3.87
CA ARG A 179 5.43 -15.76 3.40
C ARG A 179 4.32 -15.62 2.36
N LEU A 180 3.41 -14.66 2.52
CA LEU A 180 2.37 -14.37 1.53
C LEU A 180 2.99 -13.89 0.21
N LEU A 181 3.98 -13.00 0.27
CA LEU A 181 4.74 -12.53 -0.90
C LEU A 181 5.43 -13.69 -1.63
N GLU A 182 6.12 -14.57 -0.91
CA GLU A 182 6.79 -15.75 -1.47
C GLU A 182 5.81 -16.71 -2.15
N LYS A 183 4.69 -17.04 -1.50
CA LYS A 183 3.65 -17.90 -2.08
C LYS A 183 3.12 -17.33 -3.40
N ARG A 184 2.96 -16.00 -3.50
CA ARG A 184 2.54 -15.34 -4.75
C ARG A 184 3.63 -15.38 -5.82
N GLY A 185 4.90 -15.24 -5.45
CA GLY A 185 6.03 -15.38 -6.37
C GLY A 185 6.07 -16.76 -7.03
N ARG A 186 5.78 -17.83 -6.25
CA ARG A 186 5.69 -19.22 -6.74
C ARG A 186 4.44 -19.48 -7.59
N GLY A 187 3.40 -18.66 -7.46
CA GLY A 187 2.12 -18.78 -8.18
C GLY A 187 2.07 -18.10 -9.56
N LYS A 188 3.18 -17.51 -10.05
CA LYS A 188 3.28 -16.86 -11.38
C LYS A 188 3.18 -17.82 -12.59
N GLY A 189 2.50 -18.96 -12.43
CA GLY A 189 2.04 -19.84 -13.51
C GLY A 189 0.56 -19.65 -13.88
N LYS A 190 -0.20 -18.75 -13.22
CA LYS A 190 -1.60 -18.47 -13.56
C LYS A 190 -1.80 -16.99 -13.91
N THR A 191 -2.07 -16.75 -15.18
CA THR A 191 -2.29 -15.42 -15.79
C THR A 191 -3.58 -14.76 -15.33
N LEU A 192 -3.63 -13.43 -15.43
CA LEU A 192 -4.74 -12.52 -15.10
C LEU A 192 -6.08 -12.78 -15.84
N LEU A 193 -6.19 -13.86 -16.62
CA LEU A 193 -7.42 -14.29 -17.29
C LEU A 193 -8.35 -15.10 -16.36
N ASP A 194 -7.85 -15.63 -15.23
CA ASP A 194 -8.62 -16.51 -14.34
C ASP A 194 -9.58 -15.77 -13.37
N TYR A 195 -9.62 -14.43 -13.40
CA TYR A 195 -10.43 -13.62 -12.48
C TYR A 195 -11.67 -12.98 -13.12
N LYS A 196 -12.07 -13.40 -14.34
CA LYS A 196 -13.34 -13.00 -14.97
C LYS A 196 -14.52 -13.93 -14.69
N SER A 197 -14.40 -14.89 -13.77
CA SER A 197 -15.54 -15.69 -13.31
C SER A 197 -15.55 -15.82 -11.79
N ARG A 198 -16.18 -14.85 -11.13
CA ARG A 198 -16.93 -14.99 -9.87
C ARG A 198 -17.58 -13.66 -9.53
#